data_AF-A0A661FXE3-F1
#
_entry.id   AF-A0A661FXE3-F1
#
_cell.length_a   1.000
_cell.length_b   1.000
_cell.length_c   1.000
_cell.angle_alpha   90.00
_cell.angle_beta   90.00
_cell.angle_gamma   90.00
#
_symmetry.space_group_name_H-M   'P 1'
#
loop_
_entity.id
_entity.type
_entity.pdbx_description
1 polymer ?
#
loop_
_entity_poly.entity_id
_entity_poly.type
_entity_poly.pdbx_seq_one_letter_code
_entity_poly.pdbx_strand_id
1 'polypeptide(L)'
;MTTEVIITDKQLPAEVIRAIEQGRKIEAIKILREETGLGLANAKVLVDRAHRTHGPQKKLPGAISTESGAAKLLKSGFLVMILVGFYYFYFNV
;
A
#
# COMPACT_ATOMS: atom_id res chain seq x y z
N MET A 1 -31.52 16.08 -17.40
CA MET A 1 -31.00 14.81 -17.95
C MET A 1 -29.67 14.55 -17.27
N THR A 2 -29.68 13.90 -16.11
CA THR A 2 -28.48 13.57 -15.34
C THR A 2 -27.90 12.31 -15.96
N THR A 3 -26.87 12.47 -16.80
CA THR A 3 -26.14 11.35 -17.36
C THR A 3 -25.49 10.60 -16.19
N GLU A 4 -26.04 9.44 -15.85
CA GLU A 4 -25.36 8.47 -15.00
C GLU A 4 -24.10 8.03 -15.74
N VAL A 5 -22.99 8.72 -15.48
CA VAL A 5 -21.69 8.31 -16.01
C VAL A 5 -21.26 7.10 -15.19
N ILE A 6 -21.75 5.92 -15.57
CA ILE A 6 -21.25 4.65 -15.07
C ILE A 6 -19.87 4.45 -15.71
N ILE A 7 -18.84 5.06 -15.13
CA ILE A 7 -17.44 4.82 -15.50
C ILE A 7 -17.15 3.35 -15.15
N THR A 8 -17.21 2.49 -16.16
CA THR A 8 -16.68 1.13 -16.06
C THR A 8 -15.15 1.22 -15.94
N ASP A 9 -14.49 0.30 -15.21
CA ASP A 9 -13.01 0.23 -15.06
C ASP A 9 -12.23 0.41 -16.39
N LYS A 10 -12.88 0.07 -17.51
CA LYS A 10 -12.35 0.18 -18.87
C LYS A 10 -12.33 1.61 -19.46
N GLN A 11 -13.00 2.58 -18.83
CA GLN A 11 -13.11 3.97 -19.26
C GLN A 11 -12.25 4.94 -18.44
N LEU A 12 -11.32 4.43 -17.62
CA LEU A 12 -10.37 5.32 -16.96
C LEU A 12 -9.51 6.04 -18.03
N PRO A 13 -9.38 7.38 -17.94
CA PRO A 13 -8.45 8.11 -18.80
C PRO A 13 -7.05 7.51 -18.70
N ALA A 14 -6.33 7.45 -19.82
CA ALA A 14 -4.97 6.90 -19.86
C ALA A 14 -4.05 7.56 -18.82
N GLU A 15 -4.26 8.83 -18.54
CA GLU A 15 -3.52 9.61 -17.54
C GLU A 15 -3.74 9.10 -16.11
N VAL A 16 -4.97 8.70 -15.77
CA VAL A 16 -5.30 8.09 -14.47
C VAL A 16 -4.61 6.73 -14.34
N ILE A 17 -4.59 5.93 -15.41
CA ILE A 17 -3.91 4.62 -15.42
C ILE A 17 -2.41 4.79 -15.20
N ARG A 18 -1.77 5.74 -15.90
CA ARG A 18 -0.34 6.04 -15.71
C ARG A 18 -0.02 6.48 -14.29
N ALA A 19 -0.87 7.33 -13.69
CA ALA A 19 -0.71 7.75 -12.30
C ALA A 19 -0.86 6.56 -11.32
N ILE A 20 -1.78 5.63 -11.60
CA ILE A 20 -1.99 4.38 -10.82
C ILE A 20 -0.77 3.46 -10.92
N GLU A 21 -0.27 3.22 -12.13
CA GLU A 21 0.92 2.38 -12.39
C GLU A 21 2.17 2.93 -11.68
N GLN A 22 2.26 4.25 -11.57
CA GLN A 22 3.36 4.94 -10.90
C GLN A 22 3.15 5.05 -9.38
N GLY A 23 2.09 4.44 -8.82
CA GLY A 23 1.77 4.45 -7.40
C GLY A 23 1.23 5.79 -6.86
N ARG A 24 0.95 6.76 -7.73
CA ARG A 24 0.48 8.10 -7.37
C ARG A 24 -1.04 8.17 -7.31
N LYS A 25 -1.61 7.46 -6.33
CA LYS A 25 -3.07 7.35 -6.12
C LYS A 25 -3.78 8.71 -5.96
N ILE A 26 -3.17 9.65 -5.25
CA ILE A 26 -3.77 10.98 -5.01
C ILE A 26 -3.93 11.75 -6.33
N GLU A 27 -2.92 11.67 -7.20
CA GLU A 27 -2.94 12.30 -8.52
C GLU A 27 -3.98 11.64 -9.43
N ALA A 28 -4.04 10.31 -9.43
CA ALA A 28 -5.08 9.56 -10.14
C ALA A 28 -6.49 9.97 -9.71
N ILE A 29 -6.73 10.15 -8.40
CA ILE A 29 -8.02 10.63 -7.87
C ILE A 29 -8.29 12.06 -8.34
N LYS A 30 -7.28 12.94 -8.35
CA LYS A 30 -7.43 14.33 -8.78
C LYS A 30 -7.83 14.41 -10.26
N ILE A 31 -7.08 13.74 -11.14
CA ILE A 31 -7.36 13.69 -12.58
C ILE A 31 -8.76 13.10 -12.82
N LEU A 32 -9.10 11.98 -12.17
CA LEU A 32 -10.40 11.35 -12.33
C LEU A 32 -11.54 12.30 -11.92
N ARG A 33 -11.36 13.09 -10.85
CA ARG A 33 -12.36 14.08 -10.42
C ARG A 33 -12.48 15.27 -11.38
N GLU A 34 -11.37 15.75 -11.92
CA GLU A 34 -11.37 16.87 -12.87
C GLU A 34 -12.03 16.48 -14.19
N GLU A 35 -11.80 15.26 -14.67
CA GLU A 35 -12.35 14.73 -15.92
C GLU A 35 -13.83 14.31 -15.80
N THR A 36 -14.23 13.72 -14.67
CA THR A 36 -15.57 13.11 -14.53
C THR A 36 -16.52 13.88 -13.63
N GLY A 37 -16.03 14.86 -12.88
CA GLY A 37 -16.81 15.58 -11.86
C GLY A 37 -17.21 14.71 -10.66
N LEU A 38 -16.67 13.50 -10.51
CA LEU A 38 -17.04 12.59 -9.44
C LEU A 38 -16.70 13.13 -8.05
N GLY A 39 -17.56 12.81 -7.08
CA GLY A 39 -17.28 13.03 -5.67
C GLY A 39 -16.02 12.28 -5.21
N LEU A 40 -15.32 12.83 -4.22
CA LEU A 40 -14.05 12.30 -3.72
C LEU A 40 -14.15 10.82 -3.31
N ALA A 41 -15.27 10.43 -2.69
CA ALA A 41 -15.52 9.05 -2.28
C ALA A 41 -15.58 8.09 -3.49
N ASN A 42 -16.33 8.45 -4.54
CA ASN A 42 -16.49 7.63 -5.73
C ASN A 42 -15.16 7.53 -6.51
N ALA A 43 -14.47 8.65 -6.67
CA ALA A 43 -13.17 8.69 -7.34
C ALA A 43 -12.13 7.81 -6.61
N LYS A 44 -12.11 7.87 -5.27
CA LYS A 44 -11.23 7.01 -4.47
C LYS A 44 -11.53 5.53 -4.67
N VAL A 45 -12.81 5.13 -4.64
CA VAL A 45 -13.21 3.72 -4.80
C VAL A 45 -12.81 3.19 -6.17
N LEU A 46 -13.03 3.97 -7.23
CA LEU A 46 -12.63 3.62 -8.59
C LEU A 46 -11.11 3.49 -8.73
N VAL A 47 -10.35 4.46 -8.22
CA VAL A 47 -8.87 4.41 -8.27
C VAL A 47 -8.32 3.26 -7.44
N ASP A 48 -8.88 2.97 -6.26
CA ASP A 48 -8.43 1.84 -5.45
C ASP A 48 -8.76 0.49 -6.11
N ARG A 49 -9.89 0.38 -6.82
CA ARG A 49 -10.22 -0.82 -7.60
C ARG A 49 -9.28 -0.97 -8.80
N ALA A 50 -9.09 0.10 -9.58
CA ALA A 50 -8.19 0.12 -10.71
C ALA A 50 -6.74 -0.13 -10.30
N HIS A 51 -6.29 0.35 -9.13
CA HIS A 51 -4.96 0.04 -8.58
C HIS A 51 -4.80 -1.44 -8.19
N ARG A 52 -5.86 -2.16 -7.84
CA ARG A 52 -5.76 -3.61 -7.62
C ARG A 52 -5.59 -4.39 -8.92
N THR A 53 -6.17 -3.89 -10.01
CA THR A 53 -6.14 -4.53 -11.34
C THR A 53 -4.89 -4.14 -12.15
N HIS A 54 -4.49 -2.86 -12.09
CA HIS A 54 -3.47 -2.23 -12.93
C HIS A 54 -2.29 -1.63 -12.14
N GLY A 55 -2.37 -1.54 -10.81
CA GLY A 55 -1.26 -1.04 -10.01
C GLY A 55 -0.08 -2.01 -10.02
N PRO A 56 1.14 -1.52 -9.72
CA PRO A 56 2.29 -2.38 -9.55
C PRO A 56 1.94 -3.40 -8.47
N GLN A 57 2.04 -4.69 -8.82
CA GLN A 57 1.70 -5.85 -8.00
C GLN A 57 2.51 -5.85 -6.69
N LYS A 58 2.12 -5.00 -5.74
CA LYS A 58 2.34 -5.28 -4.33
C LYS A 58 1.35 -6.37 -4.03
N LYS A 59 1.75 -7.62 -4.31
CA LYS A 59 1.05 -8.83 -3.88
C LYS A 59 0.67 -8.62 -2.43
N LEU A 60 -0.56 -8.17 -2.21
CA LEU A 60 -1.12 -8.13 -0.88
C LEU A 60 -1.28 -9.61 -0.56
N PRO A 61 -0.60 -10.15 0.47
CA PRO A 61 -0.76 -11.54 0.83
C PRO A 61 -2.18 -11.68 1.38
N GLY A 62 -3.14 -11.96 0.51
CA GLY A 62 -4.47 -12.46 0.83
C GLY A 62 -4.45 -13.94 1.17
N ALA A 63 -3.36 -14.41 1.77
CA ALA A 63 -3.22 -15.75 2.29
C ALA A 63 -2.29 -15.67 3.50
N ILE A 64 -2.89 -15.92 4.66
CA ILE A 64 -2.29 -16.38 5.91
C ILE A 64 -0.81 -16.76 5.74
N SER A 65 0.10 -15.85 6.09
CA SER A 65 1.38 -16.30 6.60
C SER A 65 1.13 -16.67 8.05
N THR A 66 0.82 -17.94 8.27
CA THR A 66 1.23 -18.67 9.47
C THR A 66 2.75 -18.54 9.52
N GLU A 67 3.25 -17.37 9.90
CA GLU A 67 4.57 -17.25 10.49
C GLU A 67 4.46 -17.92 11.84
N SER A 68 4.59 -19.25 11.78
CA SER A 68 5.05 -20.12 12.83
C SER A 68 5.84 -19.31 13.85
N GLY A 69 5.22 -19.06 15.00
CA GLY A 69 5.71 -18.25 16.10
C GLY A 69 7.02 -18.72 16.73
N ALA A 70 7.74 -19.65 16.11
CA ALA A 70 9.05 -20.12 16.53
C ALA A 70 10.21 -19.30 15.92
N ALA A 71 10.06 -18.80 14.68
CA ALA A 71 11.19 -18.17 13.97
C ALA A 71 11.49 -16.73 14.44
N LYS A 72 10.52 -16.03 15.03
CA LYS A 72 10.69 -14.65 15.55
C LYS A 72 11.39 -14.60 16.93
N LEU A 73 11.38 -15.68 17.72
CA LEU A 73 11.98 -15.67 19.07
C LEU A 73 13.51 -15.82 19.07
N LEU A 74 14.10 -16.45 18.06
CA LEU A 74 15.55 -16.67 18.03
C LEU A 74 16.36 -15.38 17.82
N LYS A 75 15.76 -14.34 17.22
CA LYS A 75 16.44 -13.04 17.01
C LYS A 75 16.32 -12.06 18.18
N SER A 76 15.44 -12.29 19.17
CA SER A 76 15.27 -11.35 20.30
C SER A 76 16.28 -11.52 21.43
N GLY A 77 16.93 -12.68 21.56
CA GLY A 77 17.93 -12.93 22.61
C GLY A 77 19.30 -12.28 22.37
N PHE A 78 19.70 -12.12 21.11
CA PHE A 78 21.05 -11.69 20.76
C PHE A 78 21.32 -10.21 21.12
N LEU A 79 20.31 -9.35 20.98
CA LEU A 79 20.43 -7.92 21.25
C LEU A 79 20.59 -7.63 22.75
N VAL A 80 19.88 -8.39 23.59
CA VAL A 80 20.00 -8.27 25.06
C VAL A 80 21.36 -8.79 25.53
N MET A 81 21.86 -9.89 24.96
CA MET A 81 23.15 -10.45 25.33
C MET A 81 24.32 -9.50 25.01
N ILE A 82 24.27 -8.82 23.86
CA ILE A 82 25.27 -7.81 23.49
C ILE A 82 25.26 -6.63 24.47
N LEU A 83 24.08 -6.10 24.80
CA LEU A 83 23.94 -4.96 25.71
C LEU A 83 24.46 -5.27 27.12
N VAL A 84 24.18 -6.47 27.64
CA VAL A 84 24.67 -6.92 28.95
C VAL A 84 26.19 -7.07 28.94
N GLY A 85 26.77 -7.69 27.91
CA GLY A 85 28.22 -7.83 27.79
C GLY A 85 28.94 -6.47 27.73
N PHE A 86 28.37 -5.51 26.99
CA PHE A 86 28.91 -4.16 26.88
C PHE A 86 28.84 -3.40 28.21
N TYR A 87 27.74 -3.55 28.96
CA TYR A 87 27.58 -2.92 30.28
C TYR A 87 28.61 -3.43 31.30
N TYR A 88 28.83 -4.75 31.37
CA TYR A 88 29.85 -5.34 32.25
C TYR A 88 31.27 -4.88 31.88
N PHE A 89 31.57 -4.79 30.59
CA PHE A 89 32.88 -4.34 30.12
C PHE A 89 33.18 -2.88 30.51
N TYR A 90 32.20 -1.99 30.32
CA TYR A 90 32.38 -0.56 30.64
C TYR A 90 32.49 -0.29 32.15
N PHE A 91 31.87 -1.13 32.98
CA PHE A 91 31.88 -0.96 34.43
C PHE A 91 33.06 -1.68 35.12
N ASN A 92 33.67 -2.68 34.47
CA ASN A 92 34.79 -3.46 35.00
C ASN A 92 36.17 -3.02 34.46
N VAL A 93 36.22 -1.92 33.70
CA VAL A 93 37.44 -1.21 33.26
C VAL A 93 37.52 0.11 34.00
#